data_AF-A0A2M8MW20-F1
#
_entry.id   AF-A0A2M8MW20-F1
#
_cell.length_a   1.000
_cell.length_b   1.000
_cell.length_c   1.000
_cell.angle_alpha   90.00
_cell.angle_beta   90.00
_cell.angle_gamma   90.00
#
_symmetry.space_group_name_H-M   'P 1'
#
loop_
_entity.id
_entity.type
_entity.pdbx_description
1 polymer ?
#
loop_
_entity_poly.entity_id
_entity_poly.type
_entity_poly.pdbx_seq_one_letter_code
_entity_poly.pdbx_strand_id
1 'polypeptide(L)'
;MAKAGDGAPRSNKRRRQALIQIRVSTAEHLMFLRAAQKCGAHGLAGWARDQLRNSCGNPSASDRMLSGALGQLASQMQDIARLTLKVPSEKIAQEILRVSQDLRDLQRKVIDNDREGVP
;
A
#
# COMPACT_ATOMS: atom_id res chain seq x y z
N MET A 1 10.59 -13.81 -10.83
CA MET A 1 9.23 -13.46 -10.34
C MET A 1 9.40 -12.49 -9.18
N ALA A 2 8.76 -11.31 -9.19
CA ALA A 2 8.82 -10.39 -8.06
C ALA A 2 8.19 -11.03 -6.82
N LYS A 3 8.93 -11.07 -5.71
CA LYS A 3 8.43 -11.54 -4.42
C LYS A 3 7.42 -10.53 -3.88
N ALA A 4 6.67 -10.90 -2.85
CA ALA A 4 5.89 -9.88 -2.14
C ALA A 4 6.93 -8.88 -1.61
N GLY A 5 6.67 -7.57 -1.72
CA GLY A 5 7.47 -6.55 -1.01
C GLY A 5 8.53 -5.85 -1.80
N ASP A 6 8.89 -6.38 -2.96
CA ASP A 6 9.91 -5.79 -3.82
C ASP A 6 9.49 -4.44 -4.43
N GLY A 7 8.29 -3.93 -4.14
CA GLY A 7 7.70 -2.74 -4.77
C GLY A 7 7.41 -2.91 -6.28
N ALA A 8 7.98 -3.93 -6.92
CA ALA A 8 7.80 -4.26 -8.31
C ALA A 8 6.41 -4.85 -8.56
N PRO A 9 5.73 -4.47 -9.65
CA PRO A 9 4.44 -5.06 -10.03
C PRO A 9 4.62 -6.56 -10.28
N ARG A 10 4.01 -7.39 -9.42
CA ARG A 10 4.03 -8.87 -9.51
C ARG A 10 3.52 -9.43 -10.85
N SER A 11 2.76 -8.64 -11.62
CA SER A 11 2.56 -8.83 -13.06
C SER A 11 2.03 -7.54 -13.68
N ASN A 12 2.34 -7.28 -14.96
CA ASN A 12 1.75 -6.17 -15.73
C ASN A 12 0.24 -6.35 -15.96
N LYS A 13 -0.32 -7.55 -15.76
CA LYS A 13 -1.73 -7.89 -16.04
C LYS A 13 -2.65 -7.73 -14.84
N ARG A 14 -2.14 -7.74 -13.61
CA ARG A 14 -2.95 -7.69 -12.37
C ARG A 14 -2.91 -6.29 -11.78
N ARG A 15 -3.69 -5.36 -12.34
CA ARG A 15 -4.00 -4.09 -11.65
C ARG A 15 -4.82 -4.43 -10.41
N ARG A 16 -4.28 -4.20 -9.21
CA ARG A 16 -5.08 -4.24 -7.98
C ARG A 16 -6.14 -3.14 -8.09
N GLN A 17 -7.39 -3.55 -8.29
CA GLN A 17 -8.54 -2.67 -8.26
C GLN A 17 -9.16 -2.78 -6.86
N ALA A 18 -9.18 -1.67 -6.13
CA ALA A 18 -10.03 -1.53 -4.95
C ALA A 18 -11.32 -0.85 -5.41
N LEU A 19 -12.46 -1.44 -5.05
CA LEU A 19 -13.77 -0.85 -5.32
C LEU A 19 -14.20 -0.05 -4.08
N ILE A 20 -14.46 1.23 -4.25
CA ILE A 20 -15.04 2.09 -3.21
C ILE A 20 -16.46 2.45 -3.68
N GLN A 21 -17.45 2.16 -2.85
CA GLN A 21 -18.84 2.55 -3.09
C GLN A 21 -19.20 3.68 -2.12
N ILE A 22 -19.67 4.80 -2.68
CA ILE A 22 -20.12 5.97 -1.92
C ILE A 22 -21.61 6.11 -2.15
N ARG A 23 -22.40 6.07 -1.07
CA ARG A 23 -23.84 6.33 -1.12
C ARG A 23 -24.06 7.83 -1.07
N VAL A 24 -24.84 8.33 -2.02
CA VAL A 24 -25.18 9.74 -2.14
C VAL A 24 -26.66 9.86 -2.47
N SER A 25 -27.24 11.01 -2.13
CA SER A 25 -28.57 11.37 -2.60
C SER A 25 -28.60 11.55 -4.12
N THR A 26 -29.79 11.49 -4.71
CA THR A 26 -30.00 11.75 -6.14
C THR A 26 -29.53 13.15 -6.54
N ALA A 27 -29.73 14.15 -5.69
CA ALA A 27 -29.28 15.52 -5.93
C ALA A 27 -27.76 15.62 -6.01
N GLU A 28 -27.04 15.02 -5.05
CA GLU A 28 -25.58 14.96 -5.04
C GLU A 28 -25.03 14.20 -6.24
N HIS A 29 -25.67 13.08 -6.63
CA HIS A 29 -25.26 12.33 -7.81
C HIS A 29 -25.29 13.20 -9.08
N LEU A 30 -26.37 13.98 -9.28
CA LEU A 30 -26.49 14.90 -10.41
C LEU A 30 -25.46 16.03 -10.36
N MET A 31 -25.18 16.56 -9.17
CA MET A 31 -24.12 17.57 -8.99
C MET A 31 -22.75 17.02 -9.39
N PHE A 32 -22.43 15.79 -9.00
CA PHE A 32 -21.14 15.18 -9.31
C PHE A 32 -21.00 14.87 -10.80
N LEU A 33 -22.07 14.43 -11.48
CA LEU A 33 -22.07 14.24 -12.93
C LEU A 33 -21.76 15.54 -13.67
N ARG A 34 -22.40 16.65 -13.27
CA ARG A 34 -22.13 17.98 -13.86
C ARG A 34 -20.70 18.44 -13.58
N ALA A 35 -20.20 18.22 -12.37
CA ALA A 35 -18.82 18.55 -12.01
C ALA A 35 -17.81 17.75 -12.86
N ALA A 36 -18.03 16.45 -13.02
CA ALA A 36 -17.19 15.58 -13.85
C ALA A 36 -17.15 16.06 -15.32
N GLN A 37 -18.30 16.43 -15.89
CA GLN A 37 -18.39 16.98 -17.24
C GLN A 37 -17.66 18.31 -17.38
N LYS A 38 -17.86 19.25 -16.43
CA LYS A 38 -17.19 20.56 -16.43
C LYS A 38 -15.66 20.43 -16.38
N CYS A 39 -15.15 19.44 -15.66
CA CYS A 39 -13.72 19.17 -15.57
C CYS A 39 -13.16 18.34 -16.74
N GLY A 40 -13.99 17.95 -17.72
CA GLY A 40 -13.56 17.12 -18.85
C GLY A 40 -13.12 15.70 -18.44
N ALA A 41 -13.58 15.20 -17.29
CA ALA A 41 -13.16 13.90 -16.80
C ALA A 41 -13.80 12.77 -17.60
N HIS A 42 -13.09 11.65 -17.76
CA HIS A 42 -13.60 10.41 -18.38
C HIS A 42 -14.55 9.66 -17.44
N GLY A 43 -15.69 10.28 -17.15
CA GLY A 43 -16.74 9.74 -16.28
C GLY A 43 -16.54 10.03 -14.79
N LEU A 44 -17.59 9.70 -14.02
CA LEU A 44 -17.68 10.02 -12.59
C LEU A 44 -16.58 9.36 -11.75
N ALA A 45 -16.21 8.12 -12.07
CA ALA A 45 -15.15 7.39 -11.36
C ALA A 45 -13.75 7.98 -11.62
N GLY A 46 -13.51 8.50 -12.82
CA GLY A 46 -12.27 9.22 -13.15
C GLY A 46 -12.18 10.51 -12.35
N TRP A 47 -13.24 11.32 -12.42
CA TRP A 47 -13.36 12.57 -11.65
C TRP A 47 -13.17 12.36 -10.15
N ALA A 48 -13.87 11.37 -9.55
CA ALA A 48 -13.77 11.09 -8.13
C ALA A 48 -12.35 10.63 -7.73
N ARG A 49 -11.68 9.84 -8.58
CA ARG A 49 -10.29 9.42 -8.34
C ARG A 49 -9.35 10.62 -8.36
N ASP A 50 -9.53 11.55 -9.29
CA ASP A 50 -8.68 12.74 -9.39
C ASP A 50 -8.89 13.66 -8.18
N GLN A 51 -10.14 13.82 -7.72
CA GLN A 51 -10.43 14.56 -6.48
C GLN A 51 -9.77 13.90 -5.27
N LEU A 52 -9.93 12.59 -5.08
CA LEU A 52 -9.29 11.86 -3.98
C LEU A 52 -7.76 12.00 -4.03
N ARG A 53 -7.17 11.91 -5.23
CA ARG A 53 -5.74 12.07 -5.42
C ARG A 53 -5.25 13.48 -5.06
N ASN A 54 -6.01 14.51 -5.44
CA ASN A 54 -5.63 15.90 -5.16
C ASN A 54 -5.82 16.26 -3.68
N SER A 55 -6.86 15.74 -3.03
CA SER A 55 -7.16 16.03 -1.62
C SER A 55 -6.33 15.21 -0.64
N CYS A 56 -6.02 13.95 -0.96
CA CYS A 56 -5.24 13.07 -0.10
C CYS A 56 -3.74 13.07 -0.41
N GLY A 57 -3.33 13.75 -1.49
CA GLY A 57 -1.98 13.66 -2.03
C GLY A 57 -1.72 12.33 -2.75
N ASN A 58 -0.59 12.27 -3.45
CA ASN A 58 -0.06 11.00 -3.92
C ASN A 58 0.75 10.38 -2.78
N PRO A 59 0.42 9.16 -2.31
CA PRO A 59 1.35 8.44 -1.45
C PRO A 59 2.66 8.30 -2.22
N SER A 60 3.73 8.74 -1.59
CA SER A 60 5.07 8.70 -2.19
C SER A 60 5.39 7.26 -2.60
N ALA A 61 6.33 7.09 -3.54
CA ALA A 61 6.78 5.75 -3.90
C ALA A 61 7.32 4.99 -2.67
N SER A 62 7.95 5.73 -1.74
CA SER A 62 8.37 5.28 -0.42
C SER A 62 7.20 4.82 0.44
N ASP A 63 6.10 5.57 0.55
CA ASP A 63 4.91 5.17 1.35
C ASP A 63 4.29 3.84 0.88
N ARG A 64 4.23 3.65 -0.45
CA ARG A 64 3.70 2.43 -1.04
C ARG A 64 4.63 1.24 -0.83
N MET A 65 5.94 1.46 -0.95
CA MET A 65 6.95 0.46 -0.67
C MET A 65 6.94 0.06 0.81
N LEU A 66 6.90 1.04 1.71
CA LEU A 66 6.79 0.90 3.16
C LEU A 66 5.57 0.07 3.54
N SER A 67 4.38 0.46 3.06
CA SER A 67 3.14 -0.27 3.33
C SER A 67 3.22 -1.72 2.86
N GLY A 68 3.85 -1.97 1.71
CA GLY A 68 4.06 -3.31 1.18
C GLY A 68 5.02 -4.17 2.02
N ALA A 69 6.14 -3.58 2.46
CA ALA A 69 7.14 -4.25 3.28
C ALA A 69 6.63 -4.53 4.70
N LEU A 70 6.00 -3.53 5.35
CA LEU A 70 5.37 -3.69 6.66
C LEU A 70 4.26 -4.76 6.64
N GLY A 71 3.48 -4.83 5.56
CA GLY A 71 2.47 -5.87 5.40
C GLY A 71 3.05 -7.30 5.34
N GLN A 72 4.26 -7.47 4.83
CA GLN A 72 4.95 -8.77 4.89
C GLN A 72 5.51 -9.09 6.25
N LEU A 73 6.15 -8.11 6.90
CA LEU A 73 6.65 -8.30 8.26
C LEU A 73 5.51 -8.71 9.19
N ALA A 74 4.34 -8.04 9.08
CA ALA A 74 3.14 -8.42 9.81
C ALA A 74 2.68 -9.85 9.50
N SER A 75 2.69 -10.26 8.22
CA SER A 75 2.34 -11.65 7.83
C SER A 75 3.32 -12.67 8.42
N GLN A 76 4.62 -12.39 8.37
CA GLN A 76 5.65 -13.27 8.93
C GLN A 76 5.52 -13.37 10.46
N MET A 77 5.29 -12.25 11.15
CA MET A 77 5.03 -12.24 12.59
C MET A 77 3.77 -13.03 12.96
N GLN A 78 2.72 -12.92 12.14
CA GLN A 78 1.50 -13.72 12.31
C GLN A 78 1.76 -15.21 12.13
N ASP A 79 2.60 -15.60 11.17
CA ASP A 79 3.00 -16.99 10.96
C ASP A 79 3.83 -17.51 12.16
N ILE A 80 4.77 -16.72 12.66
CA ILE A 80 5.52 -17.03 13.90
C ILE A 80 4.57 -17.24 15.08
N ALA A 81 3.60 -16.34 15.27
CA ALA A 81 2.62 -16.44 16.34
C ALA A 81 1.73 -17.71 16.24
N ARG A 82 1.51 -18.23 15.03
CA ARG A 82 0.83 -19.53 14.82
C ARG A 82 1.74 -20.73 15.07
N LEU A 83 3.05 -20.59 14.82
CA LEU A 83 4.05 -21.64 15.01
C LEU A 83 4.47 -21.80 16.47
N THR A 84 4.27 -20.80 17.32
CA THR A 84 4.65 -20.79 18.75
C THR A 84 4.12 -21.98 19.57
N LEU A 85 3.06 -22.65 19.12
CA LEU A 85 2.49 -23.84 19.78
C LEU A 85 3.05 -25.18 19.26
N LYS A 86 3.81 -25.20 18.16
CA LYS A 86 4.14 -26.43 17.40
C LYS A 86 5.61 -26.60 17.05
N VAL A 87 6.48 -25.64 17.37
CA VAL A 87 7.86 -25.58 16.89
C VAL A 87 8.83 -25.30 18.04
N PRO A 88 10.04 -25.89 18.05
CA PRO A 88 11.08 -25.58 19.04
C PRO A 88 11.39 -24.08 19.12
N SER A 89 11.67 -23.62 20.34
CA SER A 89 11.96 -22.22 20.65
C SER A 89 13.14 -21.65 19.86
N GLU A 90 14.15 -22.46 19.52
CA GLU A 90 15.28 -21.97 18.72
C GLU A 90 14.88 -21.57 17.30
N LYS A 91 13.95 -22.30 16.67
CA LYS A 91 13.46 -21.95 15.32
C LYS A 91 12.61 -20.69 15.34
N ILE A 92 11.85 -20.49 16.42
CA ILE A 92 11.08 -19.25 16.63
C ILE A 92 12.04 -18.06 16.81
N ALA A 93 13.10 -18.22 17.60
CA ALA A 93 14.12 -17.19 17.79
C ALA A 93 14.82 -16.81 16.47
N GLN A 94 15.13 -17.78 15.61
CA GLN A 94 15.72 -17.54 14.29
C GLN A 94 14.78 -16.74 13.37
N GLU A 95 13.49 -17.06 13.33
CA GLU A 95 12.52 -16.30 12.53
C GLU A 95 12.31 -14.88 13.08
N ILE A 96 12.29 -14.70 14.41
CA ILE A 96 12.22 -13.36 15.03
C ILE A 96 13.46 -12.52 14.68
N LEU A 97 14.66 -13.12 14.72
CA LEU A 97 15.90 -12.45 14.33
C LEU A 97 15.85 -12.01 12.86
N ARG A 98 15.37 -12.88 11.98
CA ARG A 98 15.20 -12.58 10.56
C ARG A 98 14.24 -11.41 10.31
N VAL A 99 13.06 -11.42 10.94
CA VAL A 99 12.08 -10.32 10.86
C VAL A 99 12.68 -9.02 11.38
N SER A 100 13.45 -9.07 12.47
CA SER A 100 14.13 -7.90 13.04
C SER A 100 15.17 -7.31 12.08
N GLN A 101 15.85 -8.16 11.32
CA GLN A 101 16.85 -7.74 10.35
C GLN A 101 16.22 -7.13 9.10
N ASP A 102 15.15 -7.75 8.59
CA ASP A 102 14.35 -7.22 7.48
C ASP A 102 13.73 -5.85 7.85
N LEU A 103 13.30 -5.65 9.10
CA LEU A 103 12.82 -4.36 9.61
C LEU A 103 13.94 -3.30 9.65
N ARG A 104 15.15 -3.65 10.10
CA ARG A 104 16.30 -2.72 10.12
C ARG A 104 16.73 -2.32 8.70
N ASP A 105 16.67 -3.25 7.76
CA ASP A 105 16.98 -2.98 6.35
C ASP A 105 15.93 -2.07 5.71
N LEU A 106 14.65 -2.27 6.05
CA LEU A 106 13.59 -1.36 5.66
C LEU A 106 13.81 0.04 6.24
N GLN A 107 14.13 0.15 7.54
CA GLN A 107 14.40 1.42 8.20
C GLN A 107 15.56 2.19 7.54
N ARG A 108 16.66 1.50 7.20
CA ARG A 108 17.79 2.12 6.47
C ARG A 108 17.36 2.65 5.10
N LYS A 109 16.68 1.83 4.30
CA LYS A 109 16.20 2.23 2.96
C LYS A 109 15.26 3.44 3.01
N VAL A 110 14.47 3.59 4.05
CA VAL A 110 13.56 4.75 4.21
C VAL A 110 14.36 6.00 4.55
N ILE A 111 15.28 5.91 5.51
CA ILE A 111 16.13 7.03 5.93
C ILE A 111 17.03 7.50 4.78
N ASP A 112 17.58 6.57 4.00
CA ASP A 112 18.45 6.90 2.87
C ASP A 112 17.67 7.50 1.69
N ASN A 113 16.44 7.03 1.41
CA ASN A 113 15.57 7.64 0.40
C ASN A 113 15.07 9.04 0.79
N ASP A 114 14.83 9.31 2.08
CA ASP A 114 14.46 10.65 2.56
C ASP A 114 15.63 11.66 2.43
N ARG A 115 16.88 11.18 2.39
CA ARG A 115 18.07 12.02 2.17
C ARG A 115 18.29 12.41 0.72
N GLU A 116 17.87 11.58 -0.24
CA GLU A 116 17.92 11.91 -1.68
C GLU A 116 16.74 12.79 -2.13
N GLY A 117 15.71 12.95 -1.30
CA GLY A 117 14.49 13.73 -1.57
C GLY A 117 14.48 15.16 -1.03
N VAL A 118 15.60 15.68 -0.53
CA VAL A 118 15.73 17.09 -0.15
C VAL A 118 16.15 17.89 -1.41
N PRO A 119 15.44 18.96 -1.79
CA PRO A 119 15.87 19.81 -2.90
C PRO A 119 17.26 20.42 -2.68
#